data_AF-A0A661RPS7-F1
#
_entry.id   AF-A0A661RPS7-F1
#
_cell.length_a   1.000
_cell.length_b   1.000
_cell.length_c   1.000
_cell.angle_alpha   90.00
_cell.angle_beta   90.00
_cell.angle_gamma   90.00
#
_symmetry.space_group_name_H-M   'P 1'
#
loop_
_entity.id
_entity.type
_entity.pdbx_description
1 polymer ?
#
loop_
_entity_poly.entity_id
_entity_poly.type
_entity_poly.pdbx_seq_one_letter_code
_entity_poly.pdbx_strand_id
1 'polypeptide(L)'
;MYIRIIRRKNKDGSVVGYVQLAHNVWNPERGFAQAEVLYSFGRREQLNLEVLKRLARSICRFLRPEDALELQAQAQGEGALRFIRSRPAGGAYLLRVLWERLDIGGYLSVAVKDRAFTTLVQEALFAVVANRALSPLSKLAIEQWVSEEVYLGHDEQLQVQHFYRAMDFLLEHAEEIQDEVFRATASLLNLTVDLIFFDTTNTYFETEEVSDSQLKAYGKSKDKRDDLPLVTIGLAVTREGIPVRCWVLPGNQHDAQSVDQIQKDLNNWNPCRVVWVMDSGMAREENRRILQRASWRIF
;
A
#
# COMPACT_ATOMS: atom_id res chain seq x y z
N MET A 1 39.05 16.91 -0.64
CA MET A 1 39.68 17.73 0.42
C MET A 1 39.65 16.93 1.72
N TYR A 2 40.58 17.13 2.65
CA TYR A 2 40.64 16.38 3.91
C TYR A 2 41.25 17.21 5.03
N ILE A 3 40.93 16.88 6.28
CA ILE A 3 41.55 17.50 7.47
C ILE A 3 42.76 16.65 7.88
N ARG A 4 43.90 17.29 8.11
CA ARG A 4 45.13 16.64 8.59
C ARG A 4 45.71 17.36 9.80
N ILE A 5 46.53 16.63 10.55
CA ILE A 5 47.29 17.18 11.67
C ILE A 5 48.78 17.12 11.32
N ILE A 6 49.43 18.27 11.18
CA ILE A 6 50.87 18.35 10.99
C ILE A 6 51.54 18.68 12.33
N ARG A 7 52.70 18.07 12.60
CA ARG A 7 53.49 18.33 13.81
C ARG A 7 54.69 19.19 13.45
N ARG A 8 54.92 20.28 14.17
CA ARG A 8 56.10 21.14 14.05
C ARG A 8 56.88 21.10 15.35
N LYS A 9 58.19 20.81 15.27
CA LYS A 9 59.10 20.88 16.42
C LYS A 9 59.68 22.29 16.51
N ASN A 10 59.56 22.91 17.68
CA ASN A 10 60.09 24.24 17.96
C ASN A 10 61.57 24.15 18.40
N LYS A 11 62.26 25.30 18.42
CA LYS A 11 63.69 25.38 18.81
C LYS A 11 63.94 25.00 20.27
N ASP A 12 62.92 25.10 21.12
CA ASP A 12 62.91 24.70 22.54
C ASP A 12 62.65 23.19 22.75
N GLY A 13 62.50 22.42 21.66
CA GLY A 13 62.23 20.98 21.72
C GLY A 13 60.75 20.61 21.84
N SER A 14 59.85 21.57 22.06
CA SER A 14 58.40 21.34 22.13
C SER A 14 57.83 20.95 20.76
N VAL A 15 56.82 20.08 20.74
CA VAL A 15 56.13 19.65 19.51
C VAL A 15 54.72 20.21 19.49
N VAL A 16 54.41 21.08 18.53
CA VAL A 16 53.08 21.69 18.38
C VAL A 16 52.37 21.11 17.17
N GLY A 17 51.15 20.62 17.36
CA GLY A 17 50.28 20.13 16.30
C GLY A 17 49.42 21.24 15.70
N TYR A 18 49.31 21.30 14.37
CA TYR A 18 48.40 22.21 13.65
C TYR A 18 47.38 21.41 12.85
N VAL A 19 46.11 21.82 12.92
CA VAL A 19 45.01 21.21 12.19
C VAL A 19 44.73 22.02 10.93
N GLN A 20 44.73 21.36 9.77
CA GLN A 20 44.62 22.03 8.47
C GLN A 20 43.63 21.31 7.56
N LEU A 21 42.84 22.08 6.81
CA LEU A 21 42.10 21.62 5.64
C LEU A 21 43.02 21.68 4.42
N ALA A 22 43.24 20.54 3.78
CA ALA A 22 44.14 20.41 2.64
C ALA A 22 43.47 19.71 1.45
N HIS A 23 44.04 19.94 0.27
CA HIS A 23 43.72 19.24 -0.96
C HIS A 23 45.02 18.85 -1.67
N ASN A 24 45.06 17.66 -2.26
CA ASN A 24 46.24 17.21 -2.99
C ASN A 24 46.15 17.70 -4.43
N VAL A 25 47.15 18.46 -4.88
CA VAL A 25 47.29 18.95 -6.24
C VAL A 25 48.56 18.36 -6.84
N TRP A 26 48.50 17.92 -8.10
CA TRP A 26 49.66 17.38 -8.80
C TRP A 26 50.67 18.50 -9.06
N ASN A 27 51.92 18.31 -8.63
CA ASN A 27 53.00 19.24 -8.94
C ASN A 27 53.84 18.68 -10.12
N PRO A 28 53.69 19.23 -11.34
CA PRO A 28 54.38 18.71 -12.53
C PRO A 28 55.90 18.89 -12.48
N GLU A 29 56.43 19.86 -11.73
CA GLU A 29 57.88 20.06 -11.56
C GLU A 29 58.51 19.04 -10.61
N ARG A 30 57.76 18.59 -9.61
CA ARG A 30 58.24 17.67 -8.58
C ARG A 30 57.88 16.21 -8.85
N GLY A 31 56.97 15.94 -9.78
CA GLY A 31 56.56 14.60 -10.17
C GLY A 31 55.76 13.85 -9.09
N PHE A 32 55.20 14.54 -8.10
CA PHE A 32 54.35 13.94 -7.07
C PHE A 32 53.23 14.89 -6.63
N ALA A 33 52.17 14.31 -6.05
CA ALA A 33 51.05 15.05 -5.49
C ALA A 33 51.46 15.80 -4.21
N GLN A 34 51.29 17.12 -4.20
CA GLN A 34 51.58 17.98 -3.07
C GLN A 34 50.29 18.42 -2.39
N ALA A 35 50.28 18.39 -1.06
CA ALA A 35 49.15 18.87 -0.27
C ALA A 35 49.18 20.40 -0.17
N GLU A 36 48.25 21.05 -0.87
CA GLU A 36 47.95 22.47 -0.77
C GLU A 36 47.05 22.73 0.44
N VAL A 37 47.42 23.71 1.28
CA VAL A 37 46.67 24.05 2.49
C VAL A 37 45.66 25.15 2.14
N LEU A 38 44.38 24.81 2.23
CA LEU A 38 43.27 25.72 1.92
C LEU A 38 42.89 26.58 3.13
N TYR A 39 42.94 25.98 4.33
CA TYR A 39 42.62 26.68 5.57
C TYR A 39 43.35 26.03 6.75
N SER A 40 43.86 26.85 7.67
CA SER A 40 44.48 26.39 8.91
C SER A 40 43.56 26.71 10.09
N PHE A 41 43.12 25.68 10.80
CA PHE A 41 42.29 25.85 12.01
C PHE A 41 43.11 26.21 13.26
N GLY A 42 44.43 26.39 13.10
CA GLY A 42 45.33 26.77 14.18
C GLY A 42 45.92 25.57 14.93
N ARG A 43 46.38 25.83 16.15
CA ARG A 43 46.99 24.82 17.02
C ARG A 43 45.92 23.83 17.48
N ARG A 44 46.24 22.53 17.44
CA ARG A 44 45.35 21.45 17.88
C ARG A 44 44.80 21.66 19.30
N GLU A 45 45.63 22.22 20.18
CA GLU A 45 45.28 22.47 21.58
C GLU A 45 44.35 23.68 21.78
N GLN A 46 44.31 24.59 20.81
CA GLN A 46 43.49 25.81 20.83
C GLN A 46 42.36 25.74 19.79
N LEU A 47 42.04 24.53 19.33
CA LEU A 47 41.11 24.30 18.24
C LEU A 47 39.70 24.66 18.68
N ASN A 48 39.08 25.62 17.99
CA ASN A 48 37.69 25.96 18.25
C ASN A 48 36.76 24.89 17.64
N LEU A 49 36.32 23.95 18.47
CA LEU A 49 35.43 22.85 18.07
C LEU A 49 34.10 23.35 17.49
N GLU A 50 33.60 24.53 17.89
CA GLU A 50 32.36 25.09 17.34
C GLU A 50 32.51 25.48 15.87
N VAL A 51 33.70 25.85 15.42
CA VAL A 51 33.98 26.14 14.00
C VAL A 51 33.90 24.85 13.19
N LEU A 52 34.46 23.74 13.70
CA LEU A 52 34.38 22.43 13.03
C LEU A 52 32.95 21.90 13.00
N LYS A 53 32.19 22.04 14.08
CA LYS A 53 30.76 21.66 14.12
C LYS A 53 29.93 22.47 13.12
N ARG A 54 30.20 23.78 12.96
CA ARG A 54 29.54 24.62 11.95
C ARG A 54 29.90 24.19 10.54
N LEU A 55 31.17 23.87 10.28
CA LEU A 55 31.62 23.37 8.98
C LEU A 55 30.95 22.04 8.63
N ALA A 56 30.88 21.09 9.57
CA ALA A 56 30.20 19.82 9.39
C ALA A 56 28.71 20.01 9.06
N ARG A 57 28.00 20.87 9.82
CA ARG A 57 26.60 21.23 9.53
C ARG A 57 26.42 21.86 8.15
N SER A 58 27.33 22.76 7.76
CA SER A 58 27.30 23.40 6.44
C SER A 58 27.49 22.40 5.31
N ILE A 59 28.38 21.42 5.46
CA ILE A 59 28.60 20.36 4.46
C ILE A 59 27.37 19.45 4.38
N CYS A 60 26.83 19.02 5.53
CA CYS A 60 25.65 18.15 5.57
C CYS A 60 24.41 18.78 4.93
N ARG A 61 24.30 20.12 4.88
CA ARG A 61 23.19 20.82 4.21
C ARG A 61 23.09 20.55 2.71
N PHE A 62 24.20 20.16 2.07
CA PHE A 62 24.25 19.88 0.64
C PHE A 62 24.14 18.39 0.31
N LEU A 63 23.96 17.54 1.31
CA LEU A 63 23.81 16.10 1.17
C LEU A 63 22.33 15.71 1.24
N ARG A 64 21.97 14.58 0.61
CA ARG A 64 20.66 13.97 0.86
C ARG A 64 20.62 13.49 2.32
N PRO A 65 19.43 13.41 2.95
CA PRO A 65 19.30 12.93 4.32
C PRO A 65 19.98 11.57 4.56
N GLU A 66 19.90 10.67 3.59
CA GLU A 66 20.54 9.35 3.61
C GLU A 66 22.07 9.44 3.70
N ASP A 67 22.70 10.23 2.81
CA ASP A 67 24.16 10.39 2.74
C ASP A 67 24.70 11.08 4.02
N ALA A 68 23.95 12.05 4.57
CA ALA A 68 24.33 12.75 5.79
C ALA A 68 24.30 11.84 7.03
N LEU A 69 23.31 10.94 7.11
CA LEU A 69 23.18 9.96 8.18
C LEU A 69 24.28 8.89 8.11
N GLU A 70 24.62 8.42 6.91
CA GLU A 70 25.69 7.44 6.71
C GLU A 70 27.05 7.98 7.18
N LEU A 71 27.38 9.22 6.80
CA LEU A 71 28.62 9.88 7.25
C LEU A 71 28.68 10.09 8.76
N GLN A 72 27.55 10.39 9.40
CA GLN A 72 27.48 10.51 10.87
C GLN A 72 27.72 9.18 11.56
N ALA A 73 27.13 8.09 11.04
CA ALA A 73 27.34 6.74 11.57
C ALA A 73 28.80 6.30 11.44
N GLN A 74 29.45 6.57 10.30
CA GLN A 74 30.87 6.27 10.09
C GLN A 74 31.80 7.12 10.98
N ALA A 75 31.43 8.39 11.24
CA ALA A 75 32.27 9.31 12.02
C ALA A 75 32.26 9.07 13.54
N GLN A 76 31.25 8.38 14.08
CA GLN A 76 31.06 8.22 15.53
C GLN A 76 31.69 6.95 16.14
N GLY A 77 32.38 6.10 15.36
CA GLY A 77 33.00 4.87 15.86
C GLY A 77 32.00 3.79 16.28
N GLU A 78 32.49 2.58 16.58
CA GLU A 78 31.76 1.29 16.69
C GLU A 78 30.54 1.20 17.64
N GLY A 79 30.09 2.30 18.27
CA GLY A 79 28.85 2.36 19.07
C GLY A 79 27.73 3.23 18.49
N ALA A 80 27.90 3.78 17.29
CA ALA A 80 26.94 4.71 16.70
C ALA A 80 25.75 4.00 16.04
N LEU A 81 24.53 4.51 16.29
CA LEU A 81 23.32 4.07 15.61
C LEU A 81 23.54 4.11 14.09
N ARG A 82 23.51 2.93 13.44
CA ARG A 82 23.61 2.79 11.99
C ARG A 82 22.23 2.95 11.38
N PHE A 83 22.07 3.90 10.46
CA PHE A 83 20.89 3.98 9.62
C PHE A 83 20.82 2.73 8.73
N ILE A 84 19.75 1.96 8.83
CA ILE A 84 19.52 0.75 8.02
C ILE A 84 18.60 1.09 6.84
N ARG A 85 17.42 1.65 7.15
CA ARG A 85 16.39 2.01 6.17
C ARG A 85 15.33 2.93 6.79
N SER A 86 14.57 3.62 5.94
CA SER A 86 13.38 4.39 6.31
C SER A 86 12.23 4.00 5.38
N ARG A 87 11.05 3.71 5.94
CA ARG A 87 9.84 3.35 5.18
C ARG A 87 8.66 4.18 5.66
N PRO A 88 7.82 4.74 4.77
CA PRO A 88 6.56 5.37 5.16
C PRO A 88 5.66 4.38 5.92
N ALA A 89 5.12 4.83 7.05
CA ALA A 89 4.18 4.07 7.87
C ALA A 89 2.80 4.74 7.99
N GLY A 90 2.68 6.04 7.69
CA GLY A 90 1.48 6.83 8.00
C GLY A 90 0.20 6.30 7.34
N GLY A 91 0.24 6.05 6.03
CA GLY A 91 -0.91 5.51 5.29
C GLY A 91 -1.29 4.10 5.75
N ALA A 92 -0.29 3.21 5.89
CA ALA A 92 -0.52 1.84 6.36
C ALA A 92 -1.07 1.81 7.80
N TYR A 93 -0.57 2.69 8.67
CA TYR A 93 -1.07 2.83 10.04
C TYR A 93 -2.54 3.26 10.07
N LEU A 94 -2.92 4.28 9.30
CA LEU A 94 -4.32 4.70 9.20
C LEU A 94 -5.23 3.56 8.72
N LEU A 95 -4.79 2.83 7.68
CA LEU A 95 -5.55 1.71 7.14
C LEU A 95 -5.66 0.56 8.15
N ARG A 96 -4.62 0.29 8.94
CA ARG A 96 -4.68 -0.72 10.01
C ARG A 96 -5.70 -0.35 11.09
N VAL A 97 -5.71 0.91 11.52
CA VAL A 97 -6.70 1.38 12.50
C VAL A 97 -8.12 1.29 11.94
N LEU A 98 -8.34 1.60 10.66
CA LEU A 98 -9.65 1.41 10.02
C LEU A 98 -10.04 -0.07 9.90
N TRP A 99 -9.09 -0.92 9.53
CA TRP A 99 -9.26 -2.37 9.45
C TRP A 99 -9.72 -2.97 10.79
N GLU A 100 -9.14 -2.51 11.90
CA GLU A 100 -9.54 -2.89 13.26
C GLU A 100 -10.90 -2.31 13.65
N ARG A 101 -11.19 -1.04 13.32
CA ARG A 101 -12.50 -0.42 13.60
C ARG A 101 -13.66 -1.04 12.85
N LEU A 102 -13.39 -1.56 11.65
CA LEU A 102 -14.36 -2.30 10.84
C LEU A 102 -14.41 -3.79 11.24
N ASP A 103 -13.65 -4.19 12.26
CA ASP A 103 -13.53 -5.56 12.79
C ASP A 103 -13.21 -6.64 11.75
N ILE A 104 -12.58 -6.24 10.64
CA ILE A 104 -12.17 -7.16 9.57
C ILE A 104 -11.13 -8.14 10.12
N GLY A 105 -10.19 -7.63 10.92
CA GLY A 105 -9.18 -8.46 11.58
C GLY A 105 -9.78 -9.46 12.57
N GLY A 106 -10.81 -9.08 13.33
CA GLY A 106 -11.49 -9.95 14.28
C GLY A 106 -12.21 -11.09 13.56
N TYR A 107 -12.97 -10.78 12.51
CA TYR A 107 -13.64 -11.79 11.68
C TYR A 107 -12.64 -12.78 11.07
N LEU A 108 -11.57 -12.27 10.42
CA LEU A 108 -10.54 -13.12 9.82
C LEU A 108 -9.83 -13.99 10.86
N SER A 109 -9.73 -13.54 12.11
CA SER A 109 -9.16 -14.35 13.20
C SER A 109 -10.03 -15.53 13.59
N VAL A 110 -11.35 -15.38 13.50
CA VAL A 110 -12.28 -16.49 13.71
C VAL A 110 -12.28 -17.43 12.50
N ALA A 111 -12.39 -16.89 11.28
CA ALA A 111 -12.54 -17.67 10.07
C ALA A 111 -11.30 -18.50 9.70
N VAL A 112 -10.10 -18.04 10.05
CA VAL A 112 -8.85 -18.79 9.77
C VAL A 112 -8.48 -19.76 10.90
N LYS A 113 -9.16 -19.72 12.06
CA LYS A 113 -8.73 -20.38 13.32
C LYS A 113 -8.39 -21.87 13.19
N ASP A 114 -9.09 -22.61 12.34
CA ASP A 114 -8.91 -24.05 12.15
C ASP A 114 -7.85 -24.41 11.10
N ARG A 115 -7.18 -23.43 10.49
CA ARG A 115 -6.15 -23.64 9.48
C ARG A 115 -4.74 -23.63 10.09
N ALA A 116 -3.88 -24.51 9.60
CA ALA A 116 -2.44 -24.29 9.72
C ALA A 116 -2.09 -23.05 8.87
N PHE A 117 -1.35 -22.07 9.43
CA PHE A 117 -0.94 -20.80 8.79
C PHE A 117 -1.92 -19.59 8.92
N THR A 118 -2.47 -19.35 10.11
CA THR A 118 -3.41 -18.25 10.42
C THR A 118 -2.83 -16.84 10.23
N THR A 119 -1.69 -16.55 10.84
CA THR A 119 -1.13 -15.18 10.90
C THR A 119 -0.74 -14.65 9.52
N LEU A 120 -0.10 -15.48 8.69
CA LEU A 120 0.40 -15.08 7.36
C LEU A 120 -0.73 -14.76 6.37
N VAL A 121 -1.90 -15.37 6.50
CA VAL A 121 -3.05 -15.11 5.63
C VAL A 121 -3.66 -13.74 5.93
N GLN A 122 -3.81 -13.40 7.21
CA GLN A 122 -4.36 -12.11 7.62
C GLN A 122 -3.47 -10.94 7.21
N GLU A 123 -2.16 -11.07 7.48
CA GLU A 123 -1.20 -10.04 7.11
C GLU A 123 -1.06 -9.91 5.58
N ALA A 124 -1.14 -11.03 4.85
CA ALA A 124 -1.20 -11.00 3.39
C ALA A 124 -2.45 -10.29 2.86
N LEU A 125 -3.63 -10.53 3.45
CA LEU A 125 -4.87 -9.84 3.07
C LEU A 125 -4.78 -8.34 3.33
N PHE A 126 -4.34 -7.96 4.53
CA PHE A 126 -4.16 -6.56 4.88
C PHE A 126 -3.16 -5.89 3.92
N ALA A 127 -2.03 -6.54 3.63
CA ALA A 127 -1.03 -6.02 2.69
C ALA A 127 -1.61 -5.80 1.28
N VAL A 128 -2.45 -6.71 0.78
CA VAL A 128 -3.11 -6.55 -0.53
C VAL A 128 -4.08 -5.35 -0.53
N VAL A 129 -4.86 -5.19 0.54
CA VAL A 129 -5.79 -4.05 0.68
C VAL A 129 -5.05 -2.73 0.84
N ALA A 130 -4.00 -2.69 1.67
CA ALA A 130 -3.15 -1.53 1.85
C ALA A 130 -2.45 -1.14 0.55
N ASN A 131 -1.95 -2.12 -0.21
CA ASN A 131 -1.34 -1.88 -1.51
C ASN A 131 -2.35 -1.25 -2.48
N ARG A 132 -3.58 -1.77 -2.54
CA ARG A 132 -4.62 -1.23 -3.43
C ARG A 132 -4.96 0.23 -3.13
N ALA A 133 -4.88 0.64 -1.86
CA ALA A 133 -5.15 2.01 -1.43
C ALA A 133 -3.95 2.95 -1.57
N LEU A 134 -2.71 2.47 -1.38
CA LEU A 134 -1.51 3.32 -1.28
C LEU A 134 -0.65 3.32 -2.54
N SER A 135 -0.50 2.17 -3.21
CA SER A 135 0.35 1.99 -4.39
C SER A 135 -0.14 0.77 -5.18
N PRO A 136 -1.19 0.90 -6.02
CA PRO A 136 -1.82 -0.24 -6.65
C PRO A 136 -0.86 -0.93 -7.64
N LEU A 137 -0.37 -2.10 -7.26
CA LEU A 137 0.63 -2.87 -8.01
C LEU A 137 0.14 -4.30 -8.29
N SER A 138 0.92 -5.03 -9.10
CA SER A 138 0.69 -6.47 -9.30
C SER A 138 1.04 -7.24 -8.02
N LYS A 139 0.44 -8.43 -7.82
CA LYS A 139 0.69 -9.27 -6.62
C LYS A 139 2.16 -9.62 -6.42
N LEU A 140 2.87 -9.83 -7.53
CA LEU A 140 4.31 -10.07 -7.51
C LEU A 140 5.06 -8.84 -6.97
N ALA A 141 4.67 -7.64 -7.39
CA ALA A 141 5.27 -6.39 -6.94
C ALA A 141 4.89 -6.03 -5.48
N ILE A 142 3.79 -6.57 -4.93
CA ILE A 142 3.42 -6.37 -3.52
C ILE A 142 4.51 -6.94 -2.59
N GLU A 143 5.14 -8.06 -2.94
CA GLU A 143 6.23 -8.66 -2.15
C GLU A 143 7.41 -7.69 -1.97
N GLN A 144 7.83 -7.05 -3.07
CA GLN A 144 8.88 -6.04 -3.02
C GLN A 144 8.40 -4.79 -2.25
N TRP A 145 7.18 -4.33 -2.54
CA TRP A 145 6.61 -3.14 -1.90
C TRP A 145 6.55 -3.26 -0.37
N VAL A 146 6.10 -4.40 0.16
CA VAL A 146 6.05 -4.65 1.62
C VAL A 146 7.46 -4.73 2.24
N SER A 147 8.42 -5.32 1.53
CA SER A 147 9.77 -5.52 2.06
C SER A 147 10.61 -4.24 2.04
N GLU A 148 10.45 -3.39 1.02
CA GLU A 148 11.33 -2.26 0.74
C GLU A 148 10.67 -0.89 0.92
N GLU A 149 9.37 -0.75 0.61
CA GLU A 149 8.75 0.56 0.39
C GLU A 149 7.78 1.00 1.48
N VAL A 150 7.18 0.09 2.25
CA VAL A 150 6.17 0.45 3.28
C VAL A 150 6.40 -0.29 4.59
N TYR A 151 6.01 0.32 5.71
CA TYR A 151 5.96 -0.35 7.00
C TYR A 151 4.51 -0.64 7.40
N LEU A 152 4.14 -1.93 7.46
CA LEU A 152 2.77 -2.39 7.76
C LEU A 152 2.50 -2.60 9.27
N GLY A 153 3.46 -2.26 10.14
CA GLY A 153 3.37 -2.45 11.60
C GLY A 153 4.07 -3.71 12.13
N HIS A 154 4.61 -4.54 11.24
CA HIS A 154 5.39 -5.75 11.57
C HIS A 154 6.49 -5.96 10.52
N ASP A 155 7.45 -6.84 10.82
CA ASP A 155 8.55 -7.21 9.91
C ASP A 155 8.41 -8.66 9.40
N GLU A 156 7.18 -9.18 9.33
CA GLU A 156 6.97 -10.52 8.76
C GLU A 156 7.31 -10.52 7.27
N GLN A 157 7.97 -11.59 6.83
CA GLN A 157 8.32 -11.78 5.44
C GLN A 157 7.12 -12.37 4.68
N LEU A 158 6.42 -11.52 3.93
CA LEU A 158 5.35 -11.92 3.03
C LEU A 158 5.94 -12.26 1.66
N GLN A 159 5.57 -13.43 1.14
CA GLN A 159 6.00 -13.92 -0.16
C GLN A 159 4.78 -14.05 -1.08
N VAL A 160 5.00 -14.05 -2.38
CA VAL A 160 3.92 -14.05 -3.38
C VAL A 160 2.88 -15.16 -3.16
N GLN A 161 3.29 -16.37 -2.73
CA GLN A 161 2.34 -17.46 -2.46
C GLN A 161 1.41 -17.20 -1.28
N HIS A 162 1.80 -16.36 -0.31
CA HIS A 162 0.92 -15.98 0.79
C HIS A 162 -0.24 -15.13 0.26
N PHE A 163 0.02 -14.22 -0.70
CA PHE A 163 -1.04 -13.41 -1.33
C PHE A 163 -2.01 -14.26 -2.16
N TYR A 164 -1.52 -15.28 -2.88
CA TYR A 164 -2.40 -16.18 -3.62
C TYR A 164 -3.31 -16.99 -2.69
N ARG A 165 -2.74 -17.61 -1.64
CA ARG A 165 -3.52 -18.34 -0.64
C ARG A 165 -4.52 -17.45 0.10
N ALA A 166 -4.13 -16.22 0.38
CA ALA A 166 -5.02 -15.22 0.97
C ALA A 166 -6.21 -14.90 0.06
N MET A 167 -6.01 -14.84 -1.27
CA MET A 167 -7.14 -14.67 -2.19
C MET A 167 -8.06 -15.87 -2.25
N ASP A 168 -7.52 -17.09 -2.25
CA ASP A 168 -8.35 -18.30 -2.25
C ASP A 168 -9.25 -18.32 -1.00
N PHE A 169 -8.67 -17.95 0.15
CA PHE A 169 -9.41 -17.77 1.39
C PHE A 169 -10.47 -16.64 1.28
N LEU A 170 -10.10 -15.50 0.71
CA LEU A 170 -11.04 -14.38 0.53
C LEU A 170 -12.24 -14.78 -0.34
N LEU A 171 -12.00 -15.58 -1.39
CA LEU A 171 -13.06 -16.06 -2.28
C LEU A 171 -14.00 -17.05 -1.56
N GLU A 172 -13.45 -17.94 -0.73
CA GLU A 172 -14.22 -18.90 0.05
C GLU A 172 -15.14 -18.22 1.06
N HIS A 173 -14.68 -17.13 1.68
CA HIS A 173 -15.42 -16.38 2.70
C HIS A 173 -16.01 -15.06 2.19
N ALA A 174 -16.10 -14.87 0.86
CA ALA A 174 -16.40 -13.58 0.25
C ALA A 174 -17.77 -13.02 0.66
N GLU A 175 -18.77 -13.87 0.80
CA GLU A 175 -20.12 -13.43 1.18
C GLU A 175 -20.17 -12.94 2.64
N GLU A 176 -19.60 -13.73 3.55
CA GLU A 176 -19.63 -13.46 4.98
C GLU A 176 -18.79 -12.23 5.33
N ILE A 177 -17.61 -12.10 4.71
CA ILE A 177 -16.73 -10.92 4.87
C ILE A 177 -17.45 -9.65 4.38
N GLN A 178 -18.15 -9.72 3.25
CA GLN A 178 -18.87 -8.55 2.74
C GLN A 178 -20.04 -8.14 3.66
N ASP A 179 -20.80 -9.11 4.21
CA ASP A 179 -21.89 -8.80 5.15
C ASP A 179 -21.34 -8.12 6.42
N GLU A 180 -20.29 -8.69 7.02
CA GLU A 180 -19.68 -8.14 8.22
C GLU A 180 -19.07 -6.75 7.98
N VAL A 181 -18.30 -6.57 6.90
CA VAL A 181 -17.73 -5.26 6.52
C VAL A 181 -18.84 -4.23 6.32
N PHE A 182 -19.94 -4.61 5.66
CA PHE A 182 -21.06 -3.71 5.45
C PHE A 182 -21.76 -3.34 6.76
N ARG A 183 -22.07 -4.32 7.63
CA ARG A 183 -22.69 -4.08 8.95
C ARG A 183 -21.81 -3.19 9.82
N ALA A 184 -20.51 -3.47 9.89
CA ALA A 184 -19.56 -2.66 10.64
C ALA A 184 -19.50 -1.23 10.09
N THR A 185 -19.45 -1.06 8.77
CA THR A 185 -19.46 0.26 8.12
C THR A 185 -20.76 1.01 8.38
N ALA A 186 -21.90 0.33 8.24
CA ALA A 186 -23.22 0.90 8.49
C ALA A 186 -23.39 1.35 9.94
N SER A 187 -22.91 0.56 10.90
CA SER A 187 -22.91 0.91 12.32
C SER A 187 -21.95 2.07 12.62
N LEU A 188 -20.74 2.04 12.06
CA LEU A 188 -19.71 3.05 12.32
C LEU A 188 -20.11 4.43 11.80
N LEU A 189 -20.76 4.47 10.64
CA LEU A 189 -21.18 5.71 9.97
C LEU A 189 -22.64 6.09 10.25
N ASN A 190 -23.38 5.27 11.01
CA ASN A 190 -24.83 5.41 11.21
C ASN A 190 -25.60 5.55 9.88
N LEU A 191 -25.28 4.69 8.91
CA LEU A 191 -25.85 4.79 7.56
C LEU A 191 -27.34 4.52 7.57
N THR A 192 -28.08 5.35 6.83
CA THR A 192 -29.46 5.06 6.47
C THR A 192 -29.46 4.39 5.11
N VAL A 193 -29.89 3.13 5.05
CA VAL A 193 -29.94 2.33 3.81
C VAL A 193 -31.37 2.38 3.27
N ASP A 194 -31.75 3.54 2.72
CA ASP A 194 -33.08 3.79 2.14
C ASP A 194 -33.08 3.73 0.61
N LEU A 195 -31.93 4.01 -0.01
CA LEU A 195 -31.73 4.03 -1.46
C LEU A 195 -30.47 3.25 -1.83
N ILE A 196 -30.62 2.27 -2.72
CA ILE A 196 -29.51 1.52 -3.30
C ILE A 196 -29.42 1.83 -4.79
N PHE A 197 -28.25 2.31 -5.20
CA PHE A 197 -27.86 2.39 -6.60
C PHE A 197 -27.15 1.11 -6.98
N PHE A 198 -27.55 0.54 -8.12
CA PHE A 198 -26.91 -0.64 -8.67
C PHE A 198 -26.45 -0.38 -10.09
N ASP A 199 -25.17 -0.64 -10.33
CA ASP A 199 -24.57 -0.58 -11.66
C ASP A 199 -23.75 -1.84 -11.92
N THR A 200 -23.67 -2.21 -13.20
CA THR A 200 -22.83 -3.31 -13.67
C THR A 200 -21.78 -2.78 -14.62
N THR A 201 -20.55 -3.22 -14.45
CA THR A 201 -19.47 -3.00 -15.41
C THR A 201 -18.94 -4.33 -15.91
N ASN A 202 -18.30 -4.32 -17.07
CA ASN A 202 -17.76 -5.52 -17.69
C ASN A 202 -16.24 -5.39 -17.77
N THR A 203 -15.52 -6.48 -17.56
CA THR A 203 -14.08 -6.56 -17.81
C THR A 203 -13.81 -7.75 -18.71
N TYR A 204 -12.98 -7.55 -19.72
CA TYR A 204 -12.59 -8.58 -20.67
C TYR A 204 -11.22 -9.17 -20.32
N PHE A 205 -10.96 -10.37 -20.80
CA PHE A 205 -9.67 -11.05 -20.64
C PHE A 205 -9.02 -11.26 -22.00
N GLU A 206 -7.74 -10.91 -22.09
CA GLU A 206 -6.90 -11.27 -23.23
C GLU A 206 -6.32 -12.67 -22.98
N THR A 207 -6.99 -13.69 -23.51
CA THR A 207 -6.59 -15.10 -23.35
C THR A 207 -6.65 -15.81 -24.68
N GLU A 208 -5.67 -16.67 -24.95
CA GLU A 208 -5.69 -17.52 -26.16
C GLU A 208 -6.67 -18.69 -26.04
N GLU A 209 -6.94 -19.16 -24.81
CA GLU A 209 -7.86 -20.27 -24.53
C GLU A 209 -8.99 -19.86 -23.57
N VAL A 210 -10.23 -20.14 -23.97
CA VAL A 210 -11.40 -20.00 -23.11
C VAL A 210 -11.37 -21.16 -22.11
N SER A 211 -10.88 -20.90 -20.90
CA SER A 211 -10.92 -21.88 -19.81
C SER A 211 -12.35 -22.37 -19.57
N ASP A 212 -12.54 -23.59 -19.04
CA ASP A 212 -13.82 -24.17 -18.57
C ASP A 212 -14.52 -23.39 -17.41
N SER A 213 -14.11 -22.15 -17.18
CA SER A 213 -14.69 -21.27 -16.16
C SER A 213 -16.11 -20.87 -16.55
N GLN A 214 -17.06 -21.16 -15.65
CA GLN A 214 -18.46 -20.74 -15.80
C GLN A 214 -18.66 -19.22 -15.74
N LEU A 215 -17.64 -18.45 -15.34
CA LEU A 215 -17.70 -16.99 -15.25
C LEU A 215 -17.29 -16.31 -16.57
N LYS A 216 -16.31 -16.86 -17.29
CA LYS A 216 -15.81 -16.26 -18.53
C LYS A 216 -16.73 -16.64 -19.66
N ALA A 217 -17.42 -15.65 -20.23
CA ALA A 217 -18.32 -15.89 -21.35
C ALA A 217 -18.22 -14.76 -22.37
N TYR A 218 -18.50 -15.07 -23.64
CA TYR A 218 -18.65 -14.04 -24.67
C TYR A 218 -19.97 -13.30 -24.48
N GLY A 219 -19.95 -12.00 -24.66
CA GLY A 219 -21.10 -11.13 -24.51
C GLY A 219 -20.85 -9.78 -25.14
N LYS A 220 -21.78 -8.84 -24.95
CA LYS A 220 -21.58 -7.45 -25.38
C LYS A 220 -20.67 -6.72 -24.40
N SER A 221 -19.50 -6.32 -24.85
CA SER A 221 -18.55 -5.53 -24.09
C SER A 221 -18.87 -4.04 -24.20
N LYS A 222 -18.83 -3.31 -23.07
CA LYS A 222 -18.91 -1.84 -23.06
C LYS A 222 -17.74 -1.21 -23.84
N ASP A 223 -16.60 -1.90 -23.93
CA ASP A 223 -15.41 -1.48 -24.66
C ASP A 223 -15.38 -1.96 -26.13
N LYS A 224 -16.49 -2.51 -26.64
CA LYS A 224 -16.63 -3.04 -28.01
C LYS A 224 -15.63 -4.14 -28.36
N ARG A 225 -15.15 -4.88 -27.36
CA ARG A 225 -14.31 -6.07 -27.49
C ARG A 225 -15.14 -7.34 -27.29
N ASP A 226 -16.10 -7.54 -28.18
CA ASP A 226 -16.97 -8.73 -28.20
C ASP A 226 -16.21 -9.98 -28.66
N ASP A 227 -15.00 -9.81 -29.20
CA ASP A 227 -14.04 -10.84 -29.58
C ASP A 227 -13.39 -11.56 -28.40
N LEU A 228 -13.54 -11.02 -27.18
CA LEU A 228 -12.88 -11.53 -25.98
C LEU A 228 -13.89 -12.03 -24.93
N PRO A 229 -13.52 -13.08 -24.16
CA PRO A 229 -14.34 -13.50 -23.03
C PRO A 229 -14.35 -12.42 -21.96
N LEU A 230 -15.52 -12.19 -21.38
CA LEU A 230 -15.75 -11.17 -20.37
C LEU A 230 -16.43 -11.71 -19.11
N VAL A 231 -16.33 -10.93 -18.04
CA VAL A 231 -16.98 -11.12 -16.76
C VAL A 231 -17.70 -9.82 -16.41
N THR A 232 -18.89 -9.93 -15.83
CA THR A 232 -19.67 -8.79 -15.36
C THR A 232 -19.45 -8.61 -13.87
N ILE A 233 -19.15 -7.39 -13.44
CA ILE A 233 -18.98 -6.99 -12.05
C ILE A 233 -20.17 -6.11 -11.67
N GLY A 234 -20.95 -6.54 -10.69
CA GLY A 234 -22.03 -5.75 -10.11
C GLY A 234 -21.57 -5.05 -8.83
N LEU A 235 -21.97 -3.80 -8.64
CA LEU A 235 -21.72 -3.06 -7.42
C LEU A 235 -23.00 -2.37 -6.95
N ALA A 236 -23.41 -2.65 -5.72
CA ALA A 236 -24.47 -1.93 -5.04
C ALA A 236 -23.85 -0.89 -4.09
N VAL A 237 -24.33 0.35 -4.15
CA VAL A 237 -23.89 1.44 -3.29
C VAL A 237 -25.08 2.16 -2.65
N THR A 238 -24.88 2.72 -1.47
CA THR A 238 -25.86 3.59 -0.81
C THR A 238 -25.99 4.93 -1.53
N ARG A 239 -26.94 5.76 -1.09
CA ARG A 239 -27.07 7.15 -1.56
C ARG A 239 -25.77 7.97 -1.45
N GLU A 240 -24.97 7.69 -0.42
CA GLU A 240 -23.73 8.40 -0.12
C GLU A 240 -22.53 7.81 -0.89
N GLY A 241 -22.75 6.79 -1.72
CA GLY A 241 -21.70 6.12 -2.49
C GLY A 241 -20.91 5.08 -1.68
N ILE A 242 -21.40 4.68 -0.50
CA ILE A 242 -20.76 3.64 0.29
C ILE A 242 -21.09 2.27 -0.31
N PRO A 243 -20.10 1.41 -0.60
CA PRO A 243 -20.34 0.05 -1.08
C PRO A 243 -21.16 -0.77 -0.09
N VAL A 244 -22.21 -1.40 -0.60
CA VAL A 244 -23.05 -2.35 0.14
C VAL A 244 -22.54 -3.77 -0.10
N ARG A 245 -22.50 -4.20 -1.37
CA ARG A 245 -22.08 -5.54 -1.78
C ARG A 245 -21.60 -5.49 -3.23
N CYS A 246 -20.68 -6.39 -3.58
CA CYS A 246 -20.24 -6.60 -4.95
C CYS A 246 -20.49 -8.05 -5.40
N TRP A 247 -20.66 -8.22 -6.71
CA TRP A 247 -20.88 -9.52 -7.34
C TRP A 247 -19.96 -9.69 -8.53
N VAL A 248 -19.57 -10.94 -8.76
CA VAL A 248 -18.89 -11.37 -9.98
C VAL A 248 -19.82 -12.34 -10.68
N LEU A 249 -20.27 -11.95 -11.87
CA LEU A 249 -21.31 -12.61 -12.65
C LEU A 249 -20.75 -13.06 -14.00
N PRO A 250 -21.27 -14.15 -14.58
CA PRO A 250 -20.91 -14.56 -15.93
C PRO A 250 -21.13 -13.46 -16.96
N GLY A 251 -20.19 -13.29 -17.90
CA GLY A 251 -20.27 -12.22 -18.92
C GLY A 251 -21.46 -12.30 -19.86
N ASN A 252 -22.10 -13.47 -19.96
CA ASN A 252 -23.30 -13.71 -20.77
C ASN A 252 -24.60 -13.67 -19.95
N GLN A 253 -24.53 -13.39 -18.64
CA GLN A 253 -25.72 -13.36 -17.80
C GLN A 253 -26.57 -12.14 -18.16
N HIS A 254 -27.82 -12.39 -18.55
CA HIS A 254 -28.77 -11.31 -18.82
C HIS A 254 -29.09 -10.55 -17.54
N ASP A 255 -29.08 -9.21 -17.63
CA ASP A 255 -29.36 -8.27 -16.53
C ASP A 255 -30.57 -8.65 -15.66
N ALA A 256 -31.61 -9.24 -16.24
CA ALA A 256 -32.81 -9.64 -15.51
C ALA A 256 -32.61 -10.81 -14.54
N GLN A 257 -31.76 -11.78 -14.88
CA GLN A 257 -31.44 -12.90 -13.98
C GLN A 257 -30.52 -12.45 -12.84
N SER A 258 -29.64 -11.49 -13.12
CA SER A 258 -28.77 -10.88 -12.13
C SER A 258 -29.58 -10.17 -11.05
N VAL A 259 -30.64 -9.43 -11.41
CA VAL A 259 -31.47 -8.68 -10.45
C VAL A 259 -32.18 -9.59 -9.44
N ASP A 260 -32.71 -10.75 -9.85
CA ASP A 260 -33.36 -11.69 -8.92
C ASP A 260 -32.36 -12.28 -7.90
N GLN A 261 -31.16 -12.65 -8.37
CA GLN A 261 -30.09 -13.15 -7.50
C GLN A 261 -29.65 -12.06 -6.50
N ILE A 262 -29.39 -10.85 -6.98
CA ILE A 262 -28.98 -9.71 -6.16
C ILE A 262 -30.04 -9.38 -5.11
N GLN A 263 -31.32 -9.44 -5.48
CA GLN A 263 -32.42 -9.16 -4.57
C GLN A 263 -32.51 -10.22 -3.46
N LYS A 264 -32.36 -11.51 -3.79
CA LYS A 264 -32.35 -12.59 -2.79
C LYS A 264 -31.18 -12.43 -1.82
N ASP A 265 -30.00 -12.16 -2.36
CA ASP A 265 -28.78 -11.96 -1.59
C ASP A 265 -28.91 -10.80 -0.59
N LEU A 266 -29.50 -9.67 -1.01
CA LEU A 266 -29.71 -8.52 -0.14
C LEU A 266 -30.89 -8.67 0.81
N ASN A 267 -31.95 -9.39 0.43
CA ASN A 267 -33.04 -9.74 1.34
C ASN A 267 -32.50 -10.51 2.56
N ASN A 268 -31.51 -11.39 2.36
CA ASN A 268 -30.89 -12.13 3.45
C ASN A 268 -30.19 -11.22 4.46
N TRP A 269 -29.80 -10.01 4.07
CA TRP A 269 -29.13 -9.03 4.94
C TRP A 269 -30.12 -8.11 5.67
N ASN A 270 -31.42 -8.31 5.43
CA ASN A 270 -32.55 -7.66 6.10
C ASN A 270 -32.54 -6.12 6.11
N PRO A 271 -32.29 -5.43 4.98
CA PRO A 271 -32.29 -3.97 4.94
C PRO A 271 -33.72 -3.44 5.10
N CYS A 272 -33.92 -2.45 5.96
CA CYS A 272 -35.22 -1.83 6.16
C CYS A 272 -35.63 -1.05 4.90
N ARG A 273 -36.76 -1.42 4.28
CA ARG A 273 -37.47 -0.68 3.19
C ARG A 273 -36.55 0.13 2.26
N VAL A 274 -36.03 -0.52 1.23
CA VAL A 274 -35.10 0.11 0.29
C VAL A 274 -35.77 0.41 -1.04
N VAL A 275 -35.40 1.54 -1.62
CA VAL A 275 -35.71 1.94 -3.01
C VAL A 275 -34.52 1.59 -3.91
N TRP A 276 -34.80 0.93 -5.03
CA TRP A 276 -33.79 0.58 -6.01
C TRP A 276 -33.75 1.57 -7.16
N VAL A 277 -32.55 2.00 -7.51
CA VAL A 277 -32.29 2.77 -8.73
C VAL A 277 -31.31 1.97 -9.57
N MET A 278 -31.75 1.60 -10.78
CA MET A 278 -30.98 0.80 -11.74
C MET A 278 -31.27 1.31 -13.15
N ASP A 279 -30.39 1.02 -14.10
CA ASP A 279 -30.60 1.44 -15.49
C ASP A 279 -31.88 0.82 -16.08
N SER A 280 -32.48 1.56 -17.02
CA SER A 280 -33.68 1.22 -17.77
C SER A 280 -33.66 -0.17 -18.41
N GLY A 281 -32.46 -0.66 -18.80
CA GLY A 281 -32.26 -2.02 -19.32
C GLY A 281 -32.59 -3.13 -18.31
N MET A 282 -32.42 -2.83 -17.03
CA MET A 282 -32.68 -3.73 -15.89
C MET A 282 -34.11 -3.58 -15.33
N ALA A 283 -34.80 -2.47 -15.64
CA ALA A 283 -36.13 -2.16 -15.14
C ALA A 283 -37.28 -2.78 -15.98
N ARG A 284 -37.08 -3.97 -16.56
CA ARG A 284 -38.10 -4.70 -17.34
C ARG A 284 -39.31 -5.08 -16.47
N GLU A 285 -40.46 -5.25 -17.12
CA GLU A 285 -41.76 -5.47 -16.45
C GLU A 285 -41.78 -6.68 -15.51
N GLU A 286 -41.02 -7.72 -15.83
CA GLU A 286 -40.86 -8.92 -15.01
C GLU A 286 -40.09 -8.64 -13.71
N ASN A 287 -38.97 -7.91 -13.79
CA ASN A 287 -38.20 -7.50 -12.61
C ASN A 287 -39.00 -6.56 -11.71
N ARG A 288 -39.82 -5.69 -12.29
CA ARG A 288 -40.74 -4.82 -11.54
C ARG A 288 -41.70 -5.63 -10.66
N ARG A 289 -42.23 -6.75 -11.18
CA ARG A 289 -43.14 -7.62 -10.42
C ARG A 289 -42.41 -8.35 -9.28
N ILE A 290 -41.17 -8.78 -9.49
CA ILE A 290 -40.36 -9.47 -8.45
C ILE A 290 -40.02 -8.49 -7.31
N LEU A 291 -39.61 -7.27 -7.64
CA LEU A 291 -39.28 -6.23 -6.66
C LEU A 291 -40.51 -5.72 -5.88
N GLN A 292 -41.67 -5.59 -6.55
CA GLN A 292 -42.93 -5.25 -5.90
C GLN A 292 -43.41 -6.34 -4.93
N ARG A 293 -43.20 -7.63 -5.24
CA ARG A 293 -43.56 -8.75 -4.36
C ARG A 293 -42.82 -8.75 -3.03
N ALA A 294 -41.60 -8.22 -3.01
CA ALA A 294 -40.83 -8.11 -1.78
C ALA A 294 -41.12 -6.80 -1.00
N SER A 295 -42.08 -5.97 -1.44
CA SER A 295 -42.41 -4.63 -0.91
C SER A 295 -41.41 -3.49 -1.22
N TRP A 296 -40.69 -3.56 -2.36
CA TRP A 296 -39.66 -2.58 -2.75
C TRP A 296 -40.20 -1.64 -3.85
N ARG A 297 -39.70 -0.40 -3.87
CA ARG A 297 -40.07 0.61 -4.89
C ARG A 297 -38.90 0.82 -5.86
N ILE A 298 -39.22 1.03 -7.14
CA ILE A 298 -38.25 1.27 -8.22
C ILE A 298 -38.49 2.66 -8.78
N PHE A 299 -37.40 3.39 -9.06
CA PHE A 299 -37.41 4.63 -9.84
C PHE A 299 -36.49 4.50 -11.05
#